data_AF-A0AAW0VR72-F1
#
_entry.id   AF-A0AAW0VR72-F1
#
_cell.length_a   1.000
_cell.length_b   1.000
_cell.length_c   1.000
_cell.angle_alpha   90.00
_cell.angle_beta   90.00
_cell.angle_gamma   90.00
#
_symmetry.space_group_name_H-M   'P 1'
#
loop_
_entity.id
_entity.type
_entity.pdbx_description
1 polymer ?
#
loop_
_entity_poly.entity_id
_entity_poly.type
_entity_poly.pdbx_seq_one_letter_code
_entity_poly.pdbx_strand_id
1 'polypeptide(L)'
;ERISWEVDHSDSVAGPLVISDVRVFGVGARPSHLLLNGERWTTGDWHYDDATREVKMFDLAIPILENFELYWSYNLVLKLPCPLSYGDWSETDPVTEDLCLERNCVWDRSSQVSCSLPPLTDYGFVFHDGLVEKTSDGFLTVLRKLGASLYPDQVETITFQAFLYSDDTVRLKFYHDGERGYEVPLEVRVPVSGAKNPLYEVVLPSKHIPGDTFFFYVVRKDTGTILFDTRIGGLTLTKQFLSISSTLPSKNVYGLGENAHDSFRHDLGGKTWPIFARDQGPLPGVRVSVPG
;
A
#
# COMPACT_ATOMS: atom_id res chain seq x y z
N GLU A 1 9.57 -3.26 -5.42
CA GLU A 1 10.06 -2.22 -6.35
C GLU A 1 10.70 -2.94 -7.54
N ARG A 2 10.70 -2.31 -8.72
CA ARG A 2 11.20 -2.88 -9.98
C ARG A 2 12.05 -1.82 -10.68
N ILE A 3 13.21 -2.22 -11.19
CA ILE A 3 14.01 -1.40 -12.11
C ILE A 3 14.32 -2.24 -13.35
N SER A 4 14.18 -1.61 -14.52
CA SER A 4 14.59 -2.14 -15.81
C SER A 4 15.78 -1.32 -16.30
N TRP A 5 16.82 -1.98 -16.79
CA TRP A 5 17.98 -1.33 -17.38
C TRP A 5 18.13 -1.75 -18.84
N GLU A 6 18.45 -0.79 -19.69
CA GLU A 6 18.81 -0.98 -21.09
C GLU A 6 20.21 -0.39 -21.28
N VAL A 7 21.14 -1.20 -21.80
CA VAL A 7 22.53 -0.79 -22.02
C VAL A 7 22.77 -0.75 -23.52
N ASP A 8 22.87 0.46 -24.06
CA ASP A 8 23.16 0.68 -25.47
C ASP A 8 24.69 0.83 -25.67
N HIS A 9 25.28 0.06 -26.57
CA HIS A 9 26.73 0.04 -26.80
C HIS A 9 27.05 0.19 -28.29
N SER A 10 28.19 0.83 -28.62
CA SER A 10 28.70 0.80 -29.99
C SER A 10 29.32 -0.56 -30.29
N ASP A 11 28.90 -1.21 -31.37
CA ASP A 11 29.27 -2.59 -31.79
C ASP A 11 30.78 -2.91 -31.88
N SER A 12 31.67 -1.92 -31.75
CA SER A 12 33.10 -2.09 -32.01
C SER A 12 33.96 -2.61 -30.84
N VAL A 13 33.42 -2.79 -29.62
CA VAL A 13 34.22 -3.23 -28.45
C VAL A 13 33.46 -4.17 -27.48
N ALA A 14 32.61 -5.07 -27.99
CA ALA A 14 31.93 -6.06 -27.15
C ALA A 14 32.66 -7.43 -27.24
N GLY A 15 33.68 -7.63 -26.40
CA GLY A 15 34.02 -8.99 -25.96
C GLY A 15 32.88 -9.59 -25.13
N PRO A 16 33.03 -10.76 -24.48
CA PRO A 16 32.03 -11.30 -23.56
C PRO A 16 32.06 -10.50 -22.25
N LEU A 17 31.74 -9.21 -22.32
CA LEU A 17 31.59 -8.33 -21.17
C LEU A 17 30.28 -8.72 -20.48
N VAL A 18 30.40 -8.91 -19.17
CA VAL A 18 29.27 -9.21 -18.31
C VAL A 18 29.19 -8.16 -17.21
N ILE A 19 27.97 -7.88 -16.76
CA ILE A 19 27.73 -7.14 -15.53
C ILE A 19 28.03 -8.10 -14.38
N SER A 20 29.08 -7.82 -13.62
CA SER A 20 29.46 -8.59 -12.42
C SER A 20 28.64 -8.17 -11.21
N ASP A 21 28.49 -6.86 -11.02
CA ASP A 21 27.95 -6.28 -9.79
C ASP A 21 26.87 -5.24 -10.10
N VAL A 22 25.76 -5.29 -9.37
CA VAL A 22 24.72 -4.27 -9.43
C VAL A 22 24.52 -3.68 -8.04
N ARG A 23 24.42 -2.35 -7.99
CA ARG A 23 24.13 -1.60 -6.77
C ARG A 23 22.88 -0.77 -6.98
N VAL A 24 21.92 -0.93 -6.09
CA VAL A 24 20.66 -0.20 -6.10
C VAL A 24 20.58 0.66 -4.85
N PHE A 25 20.56 1.98 -5.05
CA PHE A 25 20.43 2.94 -3.97
C PHE A 25 18.97 3.31 -3.72
N GLY A 26 18.64 3.67 -2.48
CA GLY A 26 17.30 4.12 -2.11
C GLY A 26 16.30 2.98 -1.87
N VAL A 27 16.78 1.74 -1.69
CA VAL A 27 15.91 0.60 -1.36
C VAL A 27 15.38 0.78 0.05
N GLY A 28 14.06 1.00 0.17
CA GLY A 28 13.42 1.54 1.38
C GLY A 28 13.58 0.72 2.66
N ALA A 29 13.74 -0.60 2.54
CA ALA A 29 14.07 -1.51 3.64
C ALA A 29 14.73 -2.79 3.10
N ARG A 30 15.31 -3.60 4.00
CA ARG A 30 15.99 -4.84 3.64
C ARG A 30 15.08 -5.79 2.85
N PRO A 31 15.44 -6.16 1.60
CA PRO A 31 14.67 -7.12 0.82
C PRO A 31 14.49 -8.47 1.54
N SER A 32 13.29 -9.06 1.45
CA SER A 32 13.04 -10.44 1.85
C SER A 32 13.47 -11.44 0.77
N HIS A 33 13.50 -10.98 -0.49
CA HIS A 33 14.04 -11.71 -1.64
C HIS A 33 14.37 -10.76 -2.79
N LEU A 34 15.24 -11.22 -3.68
CA LEU A 34 15.62 -10.59 -4.94
C LEU A 34 15.22 -11.53 -6.09
N LEU A 35 14.66 -10.99 -7.16
CA LEU A 35 14.43 -11.71 -8.42
C LEU A 35 15.25 -11.04 -9.53
N LEU A 36 15.94 -11.86 -10.31
CA LEU A 36 16.60 -11.45 -11.55
C LEU A 36 15.86 -12.12 -12.72
N ASN A 37 15.35 -11.33 -13.67
CA ASN A 37 14.57 -11.81 -14.81
C ASN A 37 13.40 -12.74 -14.42
N GLY A 38 12.81 -12.48 -13.24
CA GLY A 38 11.68 -13.24 -12.70
C GLY A 38 12.07 -14.50 -11.90
N GLU A 39 13.33 -14.91 -11.89
CA GLU A 39 13.82 -16.04 -11.09
C GLU A 39 14.43 -15.56 -9.78
N ARG A 40 14.25 -16.35 -8.71
CA ARG A 40 14.77 -16.00 -7.38
C ARG A 40 16.29 -16.06 -7.40
N TRP A 41 16.92 -14.95 -7.07
CA TRP A 41 18.37 -14.87 -6.92
C TRP A 41 18.78 -15.58 -5.62
N THR A 42 19.37 -16.77 -5.78
CA THR A 42 19.86 -17.62 -4.68
C THR A 42 21.35 -17.90 -4.78
N THR A 43 21.97 -17.57 -5.92
CA THR A 43 23.38 -17.78 -6.22
C THR A 43 24.16 -16.51 -5.95
N GLY A 44 25.21 -16.57 -5.11
CA GLY A 44 26.04 -15.42 -4.75
C GLY A 44 25.59 -14.71 -3.48
N ASP A 45 26.54 -14.08 -2.80
CA ASP A 45 26.25 -13.19 -1.69
C ASP A 45 25.55 -11.94 -2.24
N TRP A 46 24.51 -11.46 -1.56
CA TRP A 46 24.00 -10.11 -1.75
C TRP A 46 23.95 -9.43 -0.39
N HIS A 47 24.13 -8.13 -0.37
CA HIS A 47 24.21 -7.35 0.86
C HIS A 47 23.23 -6.18 0.82
N TYR A 48 22.59 -5.90 1.96
CA TYR A 48 21.84 -4.67 2.16
C TYR A 48 22.48 -3.86 3.28
N ASP A 49 22.83 -2.62 2.97
CA ASP A 49 23.36 -1.65 3.92
C ASP A 49 22.20 -0.80 4.46
N ASP A 50 21.87 -1.00 5.73
CA ASP A 50 20.78 -0.30 6.42
C ASP A 50 21.03 1.22 6.57
N ALA A 51 22.30 1.67 6.59
CA ALA A 51 22.66 3.08 6.75
C ALA A 51 22.54 3.85 5.42
N THR A 52 22.99 3.24 4.32
CA THR A 52 22.97 3.88 2.99
C THR A 52 21.74 3.52 2.16
N ARG A 53 20.91 2.57 2.63
CA ARG A 53 19.75 2.03 1.91
C ARG A 53 20.14 1.47 0.54
N GLU A 54 21.24 0.73 0.51
CA GLU A 54 21.88 0.22 -0.71
C GLU A 54 21.78 -1.32 -0.75
N VAL A 55 21.26 -1.87 -1.86
CA VAL A 55 21.37 -3.31 -2.18
C VAL A 55 22.56 -3.52 -3.10
N LYS A 56 23.43 -4.46 -2.76
CA LYS A 56 24.57 -4.91 -3.58
C LYS A 56 24.38 -6.37 -3.96
N MET A 57 24.40 -6.65 -5.25
CA MET A 57 24.42 -8.01 -5.80
C MET A 57 25.75 -8.23 -6.50
N PHE A 58 26.38 -9.37 -6.22
CA PHE A 58 27.68 -9.76 -6.77
C PHE A 58 27.49 -10.98 -7.68
N ASP A 59 28.49 -11.25 -8.54
CA ASP A 59 28.59 -12.44 -9.38
C ASP A 59 27.39 -12.70 -10.32
N LEU A 60 26.79 -11.64 -10.87
CA LEU A 60 25.59 -11.73 -11.70
C LEU A 60 25.81 -12.37 -13.08
N ALA A 61 27.01 -12.20 -13.67
CA ALA A 61 27.39 -12.72 -14.98
C ALA A 61 26.38 -12.41 -16.12
N ILE A 62 25.65 -11.29 -16.04
CA ILE A 62 24.63 -10.91 -17.03
C ILE A 62 25.34 -10.38 -18.28
N PRO A 63 25.09 -10.92 -19.48
CA PRO A 63 25.66 -10.38 -20.72
C PRO A 63 25.29 -8.90 -20.89
N ILE A 64 26.27 -8.05 -21.20
CA ILE A 64 26.03 -6.60 -21.33
C ILE A 64 25.07 -6.22 -22.47
N LEU A 65 24.86 -7.15 -23.41
CA LEU A 65 23.99 -7.01 -24.58
C LEU A 65 22.53 -7.38 -24.28
N GLU A 66 22.25 -7.96 -23.11
CA GLU A 66 20.92 -8.43 -22.74
C GLU A 66 20.27 -7.49 -21.74
N ASN A 67 19.00 -7.18 -21.99
CA ASN A 67 18.17 -6.48 -21.02
C ASN A 67 17.92 -7.39 -19.82
N PHE A 68 17.95 -6.79 -18.63
CA PHE A 68 17.61 -7.50 -17.41
C PHE A 68 16.67 -6.69 -16.52
N GLU A 69 15.88 -7.40 -15.73
CA GLU A 69 14.96 -6.85 -14.76
C GLU A 69 15.36 -7.29 -13.35
N LEU A 70 15.49 -6.30 -12.45
CA LEU A 70 15.66 -6.55 -11.03
C LEU A 70 14.36 -6.25 -10.28
N TYR A 71 13.90 -7.19 -9.47
CA TYR A 71 12.76 -7.02 -8.59
C TYR A 71 13.12 -7.37 -7.15
N TRP A 72 12.63 -6.57 -6.20
CA TRP A 72 12.74 -6.87 -4.78
C TRP A 72 11.47 -6.47 -4.05
N SER A 73 11.19 -7.20 -2.97
CA SER A 73 10.22 -6.78 -1.96
C SER A 73 10.90 -6.83 -0.60
N TYR A 74 10.52 -5.91 0.28
CA TYR A 74 10.87 -5.96 1.69
C TYR A 74 9.60 -6.21 2.48
N ASN A 75 9.72 -6.95 3.57
CA ASN A 75 8.65 -7.01 4.54
C ASN A 75 8.67 -5.67 5.27
N LEU A 76 7.79 -4.75 4.88
CA LEU A 76 7.51 -3.59 5.72
C LEU A 76 6.86 -4.16 7.00
N VAL A 77 7.65 -4.45 8.04
CA VAL A 77 7.11 -5.02 9.29
C VAL A 77 6.46 -3.92 10.14
N LEU A 78 5.65 -3.08 9.50
CA LEU A 78 4.65 -2.29 10.22
C LEU A 78 3.41 -3.17 10.31
N LYS A 79 3.19 -3.70 11.52
CA LYS A 79 1.99 -4.45 11.84
C LYS A 79 0.87 -3.47 12.18
N LEU A 80 -0.18 -3.47 11.36
CA LEU A 80 -1.39 -2.71 11.67
C LEU A 80 -2.13 -3.43 12.80
N PRO A 81 -2.52 -2.74 13.89
CA PRO A 81 -3.33 -3.32 14.94
C PRO A 81 -4.60 -3.95 14.38
N CYS A 82 -4.94 -5.14 14.86
CA CYS A 82 -6.21 -5.76 14.52
C CYS A 82 -7.37 -4.96 15.13
N PRO A 83 -8.44 -4.67 14.38
CA PRO A 83 -9.60 -3.98 14.95
C PRO A 83 -10.46 -4.96 15.74
N LEU A 84 -10.28 -4.97 17.06
CA LEU A 84 -10.96 -5.91 17.96
C LEU A 84 -12.31 -5.39 18.49
N SER A 85 -12.69 -4.15 18.16
CA SER A 85 -13.83 -3.44 18.77
C SER A 85 -15.22 -3.91 18.33
N TYR A 86 -15.33 -5.03 17.61
CA TYR A 86 -16.63 -5.60 17.25
C TYR A 86 -17.07 -6.54 18.40
N GLY A 87 -17.99 -6.12 19.27
CA GLY A 87 -18.48 -6.92 20.40
C GLY A 87 -18.39 -6.22 21.76
N ASP A 88 -18.61 -6.96 22.85
CA ASP A 88 -18.60 -6.46 24.25
C ASP A 88 -17.16 -6.28 24.80
N TRP A 89 -16.26 -5.77 23.97
CA TRP A 89 -14.84 -5.56 24.29
C TRP A 89 -14.58 -4.09 24.56
N SER A 90 -13.98 -3.78 25.72
CA SER A 90 -13.54 -2.43 26.08
C SER A 90 -12.07 -2.23 25.71
N GLU A 91 -11.67 -1.00 25.32
CA GLU A 91 -10.25 -0.64 25.12
C GLU A 91 -9.36 -0.88 26.35
N THR A 92 -9.95 -1.00 27.55
CA THR A 92 -9.25 -1.34 28.79
C THR A 92 -8.98 -2.83 28.95
N ASP A 93 -9.66 -3.67 28.19
CA ASP A 93 -9.52 -5.12 28.29
C ASP A 93 -8.20 -5.55 27.65
N PRO A 94 -7.45 -6.46 28.30
CA PRO A 94 -6.24 -6.97 27.72
C PRO A 94 -6.56 -7.69 26.41
N VAL A 95 -5.86 -7.31 25.34
CA VAL A 95 -5.90 -8.02 24.06
C VAL A 95 -5.34 -9.43 24.30
N THR A 96 -6.18 -10.46 24.16
CA THR A 96 -5.80 -11.87 24.34
C THR A 96 -5.55 -12.57 23.01
N GLU A 97 -4.82 -13.69 23.06
CA GLU A 97 -4.58 -14.56 21.91
C GLU A 97 -5.88 -15.08 21.30
N ASP A 98 -6.79 -15.58 22.14
CA ASP A 98 -8.08 -16.13 21.68
C ASP A 98 -8.93 -15.08 20.96
N LEU A 99 -9.03 -13.87 21.53
CA LEU A 99 -9.78 -12.76 20.91
C LEU A 99 -9.18 -12.36 19.55
N CYS A 100 -7.85 -12.36 19.46
CA CYS A 100 -7.15 -12.06 18.22
C CYS A 100 -7.44 -13.09 17.13
N LEU A 101 -7.34 -14.37 17.47
CA LEU A 101 -7.56 -15.47 16.53
C LEU A 101 -9.03 -15.61 16.14
N GLU A 102 -9.97 -15.35 17.05
CA GLU A 102 -11.41 -15.31 16.75
C GLU A 102 -11.74 -14.22 15.72
N ARG A 103 -10.98 -13.12 15.69
CA ARG A 103 -11.10 -12.07 14.68
C ARG A 103 -10.38 -12.40 13.36
N ASN A 104 -9.84 -13.61 13.21
CA ASN A 104 -9.00 -14.02 12.08
C ASN A 104 -7.73 -13.15 11.91
N CYS A 105 -7.23 -12.57 12.99
CA CYS A 105 -5.99 -11.81 13.02
C CYS A 105 -4.79 -12.68 13.42
N VAL A 106 -3.60 -12.10 13.39
CA VAL A 106 -2.34 -12.80 13.71
C VAL A 106 -1.87 -12.39 15.09
N TRP A 107 -1.65 -13.39 15.96
CA TRP A 107 -1.09 -13.20 17.28
C TRP A 107 0.43 -13.40 17.29
N ASP A 108 1.15 -12.49 17.94
CA ASP A 108 2.60 -12.55 18.11
C ASP A 108 3.04 -11.95 19.44
N ARG A 109 3.32 -12.81 20.42
CA ARG A 109 3.76 -12.41 21.78
C ARG A 109 5.09 -11.65 21.78
N SER A 110 5.91 -11.79 20.75
CA SER A 110 7.21 -11.13 20.66
C SER A 110 7.15 -9.75 20.02
N SER A 111 6.01 -9.39 19.44
CA SER A 111 5.82 -8.12 18.75
C SER A 111 5.31 -7.02 19.68
N GLN A 112 5.68 -5.77 19.36
CA GLN A 112 5.08 -4.59 19.99
C GLN A 112 3.57 -4.50 19.75
N VAL A 113 3.09 -5.04 18.63
CA VAL A 113 1.67 -5.18 18.31
C VAL A 113 1.33 -6.66 18.38
N SER A 114 0.88 -7.12 19.56
CA SER A 114 0.67 -8.55 19.82
C SER A 114 -0.50 -9.13 19.03
N CYS A 115 -1.49 -8.33 18.64
CA CYS A 115 -2.55 -8.72 17.72
C CYS A 115 -2.60 -7.79 16.51
N SER A 116 -2.28 -8.31 15.33
CA SER A 116 -2.19 -7.53 14.10
C SER A 116 -3.09 -8.07 13.00
N LEU A 117 -3.44 -7.21 12.04
CA LEU A 117 -4.01 -7.65 10.78
C LEU A 117 -3.13 -8.74 10.14
N PRO A 118 -3.72 -9.71 9.43
CA PRO A 118 -2.93 -10.68 8.69
C PRO A 118 -2.09 -10.00 7.61
N PRO A 119 -0.99 -10.63 7.18
CA PRO A 119 -0.16 -10.08 6.11
C PRO A 119 -0.95 -9.97 4.81
N LEU A 120 -0.49 -9.11 3.92
CA LEU A 120 -1.04 -8.90 2.58
C LEU A 120 -1.13 -10.17 1.71
N THR A 121 -0.35 -11.21 2.03
CA THR A 121 -0.40 -12.52 1.37
C THR A 121 -1.63 -13.33 1.75
N ASP A 122 -2.26 -13.00 2.88
CA ASP A 122 -3.35 -13.77 3.46
C ASP A 122 -4.62 -12.93 3.68
N TYR A 123 -4.56 -11.60 3.53
CA TYR A 123 -5.68 -10.70 3.79
C TYR A 123 -5.69 -9.47 2.88
N GLY A 124 -6.88 -9.11 2.39
CA GLY A 124 -7.13 -7.93 1.58
C GLY A 124 -7.83 -8.28 0.27
N PHE A 125 -7.24 -7.89 -0.85
CA PHE A 125 -7.77 -8.13 -2.19
C PHE A 125 -6.68 -8.63 -3.13
N VAL A 126 -7.09 -9.39 -4.14
CA VAL A 126 -6.23 -9.89 -5.23
C VAL A 126 -6.84 -9.50 -6.57
N PHE A 127 -6.03 -9.47 -7.63
CA PHE A 127 -6.57 -9.34 -8.99
C PHE A 127 -7.53 -10.49 -9.29
N HIS A 128 -8.71 -10.18 -9.83
CA HIS A 128 -9.72 -11.18 -10.14
C HIS A 128 -9.39 -11.95 -11.42
N ASP A 129 -9.32 -11.23 -12.54
CA ASP A 129 -9.04 -11.72 -13.89
C ASP A 129 -7.69 -11.21 -14.44
N GLY A 130 -7.02 -10.35 -13.67
CA GLY A 130 -5.75 -9.75 -14.05
C GLY A 130 -5.84 -8.67 -15.11
N LEU A 131 -7.06 -8.23 -15.44
CA LEU A 131 -7.29 -7.21 -16.45
C LEU A 131 -7.23 -5.82 -15.82
N VAL A 132 -6.48 -4.93 -16.48
CA VAL A 132 -6.46 -3.51 -16.19
C VAL A 132 -6.99 -2.80 -17.44
N GLU A 133 -8.23 -2.35 -17.37
CA GLU A 133 -8.92 -1.71 -18.48
C GLU A 133 -8.64 -0.21 -18.48
N LYS A 134 -8.20 0.33 -19.60
CA LYS A 134 -8.03 1.78 -19.77
C LYS A 134 -9.38 2.44 -20.00
N THR A 135 -9.62 3.55 -19.32
CA THR A 135 -10.77 4.44 -19.54
C THR A 135 -10.31 5.75 -20.20
N SER A 136 -11.27 6.59 -20.60
CA SER A 136 -10.96 7.93 -21.15
C SER A 136 -10.29 8.87 -20.15
N ASP A 137 -10.40 8.56 -18.86
CA ASP A 137 -9.96 9.35 -17.73
C ASP A 137 -9.07 8.59 -16.75
N GLY A 138 -8.55 7.41 -17.12
CA GLY A 138 -7.67 6.62 -16.26
C GLY A 138 -7.76 5.13 -16.55
N PHE A 139 -8.01 4.33 -15.51
CA PHE A 139 -8.13 2.88 -15.65
C PHE A 139 -8.92 2.26 -14.50
N LEU A 140 -9.37 1.02 -14.69
CA LEU A 140 -10.02 0.21 -13.67
C LEU A 140 -9.53 -1.23 -13.69
N THR A 141 -9.75 -1.94 -12.60
CA THR A 141 -9.50 -3.39 -12.48
C THR A 141 -10.47 -4.01 -11.47
N VAL A 142 -10.82 -5.27 -11.70
CA VAL A 142 -11.70 -6.03 -10.81
C VAL A 142 -10.86 -6.82 -9.82
N LEU A 143 -11.23 -6.73 -8.55
CA LEU A 143 -10.53 -7.34 -7.44
C LEU A 143 -11.44 -8.31 -6.70
N ARG A 144 -10.87 -9.40 -6.23
CA ARG A 144 -11.55 -10.40 -5.39
C ARG A 144 -10.96 -10.38 -3.99
N LYS A 145 -11.80 -10.58 -2.98
CA LYS A 145 -11.40 -10.75 -1.59
C LYS A 145 -10.37 -11.88 -1.43
N LEU A 146 -9.38 -11.62 -0.59
CA LEU A 146 -8.39 -12.58 -0.13
C LEU A 146 -8.53 -12.78 1.39
N GLY A 147 -8.49 -14.03 1.84
CA GLY A 147 -8.49 -14.37 3.24
C GLY A 147 -9.86 -14.46 3.90
N ALA A 148 -9.81 -14.80 5.19
CA ALA A 148 -10.98 -14.79 6.07
C ALA A 148 -11.45 -13.35 6.35
N SER A 149 -12.75 -13.19 6.54
CA SER A 149 -13.31 -11.88 6.83
C SER A 149 -13.10 -11.51 8.30
N LEU A 150 -12.66 -10.28 8.56
CA LEU A 150 -12.54 -9.74 9.93
C LEU A 150 -13.89 -9.22 10.44
N TYR A 151 -14.79 -8.86 9.52
CA TYR A 151 -16.13 -8.35 9.80
C TYR A 151 -17.18 -9.12 9.01
N PRO A 152 -18.44 -9.17 9.48
CA PRO A 152 -19.56 -9.68 8.69
C PRO A 152 -19.74 -8.92 7.38
N ASP A 153 -20.47 -9.51 6.43
CA ASP A 153 -20.92 -8.86 5.19
C ASP A 153 -19.77 -8.23 4.37
N GLN A 154 -18.63 -8.91 4.31
CA GLN A 154 -17.52 -8.48 3.47
C GLN A 154 -17.86 -8.66 1.98
N VAL A 155 -17.50 -7.67 1.17
CA VAL A 155 -17.77 -7.68 -0.27
C VAL A 155 -16.76 -8.58 -0.97
N GLU A 156 -17.24 -9.59 -1.70
CA GLU A 156 -16.38 -10.59 -2.36
C GLU A 156 -15.64 -10.05 -3.59
N THR A 157 -16.32 -9.23 -4.40
CA THR A 157 -15.76 -8.67 -5.63
C THR A 157 -16.03 -7.17 -5.68
N ILE A 158 -14.99 -6.40 -5.97
CA ILE A 158 -15.04 -4.94 -6.07
C ILE A 158 -14.32 -4.49 -7.34
N THR A 159 -14.59 -3.26 -7.75
CA THR A 159 -13.84 -2.54 -8.78
C THR A 159 -13.01 -1.46 -8.13
N PHE A 160 -11.71 -1.46 -8.42
CA PHE A 160 -10.83 -0.33 -8.18
C PHE A 160 -10.75 0.50 -9.46
N GLN A 161 -11.01 1.81 -9.35
CA GLN A 161 -10.89 2.74 -10.46
C GLN A 161 -10.04 3.94 -10.06
N ALA A 162 -9.05 4.23 -10.90
CA ALA A 162 -8.23 5.44 -10.82
C ALA A 162 -8.69 6.42 -11.90
N PHE A 163 -9.10 7.60 -11.47
CA PHE A 163 -9.43 8.73 -12.34
C PHE A 163 -8.30 9.75 -12.28
N LEU A 164 -7.63 9.95 -13.41
CA LEU A 164 -6.56 10.92 -13.62
C LEU A 164 -7.18 12.27 -14.01
N TYR A 165 -7.79 12.99 -13.07
CA TYR A 165 -8.60 14.17 -13.37
C TYR A 165 -7.81 15.35 -13.96
N SER A 166 -6.70 15.73 -13.36
CA SER A 166 -5.84 16.81 -13.84
C SER A 166 -4.38 16.46 -13.65
N ASP A 167 -3.49 17.34 -14.10
CA ASP A 167 -2.05 17.11 -13.98
C ASP A 167 -1.60 16.96 -12.50
N ASP A 168 -2.38 17.46 -11.54
CA ASP A 168 -2.10 17.45 -10.10
C ASP A 168 -3.18 16.75 -9.23
N THR A 169 -4.28 16.27 -9.82
CA THR A 169 -5.39 15.66 -9.09
C THR A 169 -5.70 14.26 -9.59
N VAL A 170 -5.67 13.28 -8.68
CA VAL A 170 -6.13 11.91 -8.89
C VAL A 170 -7.29 11.61 -7.94
N ARG A 171 -8.30 10.87 -8.44
CA ARG A 171 -9.32 10.25 -7.60
C ARG A 171 -9.19 8.74 -7.68
N LEU A 172 -9.22 8.10 -6.53
CA LEU A 172 -9.20 6.65 -6.41
C LEU A 172 -10.53 6.23 -5.80
N LYS A 173 -11.19 5.25 -6.40
CA LYS A 173 -12.50 4.77 -5.94
C LYS A 173 -12.50 3.25 -5.88
N PHE A 174 -13.05 2.73 -4.80
CA PHE A 174 -13.45 1.33 -4.67
C PHE A 174 -14.97 1.29 -4.63
N TYR A 175 -15.58 0.39 -5.40
CA TYR A 175 -17.04 0.19 -5.41
C TYR A 175 -17.38 -1.23 -5.83
N HIS A 176 -18.63 -1.65 -5.65
CA HIS A 176 -19.11 -2.94 -6.14
C HIS A 176 -20.40 -2.74 -6.93
N ASP A 177 -20.61 -3.57 -7.96
CA ASP A 177 -21.67 -3.35 -8.96
C ASP A 177 -23.06 -3.84 -8.50
N GLY A 178 -23.12 -4.61 -7.41
CA GLY A 178 -24.35 -5.29 -6.96
C GLY A 178 -25.33 -4.44 -6.15
N GLU A 179 -24.85 -3.67 -5.17
CA GLU A 179 -25.67 -2.70 -4.42
C GLU A 179 -24.91 -1.38 -4.45
N ARG A 180 -25.53 -0.31 -4.96
CA ARG A 180 -24.91 1.02 -4.86
C ARG A 180 -24.84 1.38 -3.38
N GLY A 181 -23.66 1.29 -2.78
CA GLY A 181 -23.38 1.89 -1.49
C GLY A 181 -23.74 3.37 -1.51
N TYR A 182 -23.97 3.94 -0.33
CA TYR A 182 -24.25 5.37 -0.23
C TYR A 182 -23.06 6.18 -0.78
N GLU A 183 -23.30 6.99 -1.81
CA GLU A 183 -22.37 8.01 -2.27
C GLU A 183 -22.86 9.37 -1.79
N VAL A 184 -21.94 10.18 -1.23
CA VAL A 184 -22.27 11.53 -0.79
C VAL A 184 -22.84 12.30 -1.99
N PRO A 185 -24.09 12.80 -1.93
CA PRO A 185 -24.77 13.44 -3.05
C PRO A 185 -24.27 14.87 -3.22
N LEU A 186 -23.00 15.01 -3.60
CA LEU A 186 -22.34 16.28 -3.86
C LEU A 186 -22.07 16.40 -5.36
N GLU A 187 -22.53 17.49 -5.96
CA GLU A 187 -22.17 17.83 -7.33
C GLU A 187 -20.71 18.30 -7.37
N VAL A 188 -19.83 17.39 -7.76
CA VAL A 188 -18.43 17.71 -8.04
C VAL A 188 -18.27 17.86 -9.55
N ARG A 189 -17.77 19.01 -10.00
CA ARG A 189 -17.39 19.20 -11.40
C ARG A 189 -16.14 18.38 -11.69
N VAL A 190 -16.32 17.22 -12.31
CA VAL A 190 -15.23 16.34 -12.73
C VAL A 190 -14.85 16.60 -14.19
N PRO A 191 -13.55 16.51 -14.55
CA PRO A 191 -13.11 16.58 -15.94
C PRO A 191 -13.72 15.45 -16.79
N VAL A 192 -13.95 15.74 -18.07
CA VAL A 192 -14.55 14.79 -19.03
C VAL A 192 -13.50 13.83 -19.61
N SER A 193 -12.23 14.24 -19.62
CA SER A 193 -11.11 13.45 -20.12
C SER A 193 -9.97 13.50 -19.12
N GLY A 194 -9.11 12.47 -19.16
CA GLY A 194 -7.95 12.39 -18.28
C GLY A 194 -6.93 13.51 -18.48
N ALA A 195 -6.05 13.64 -17.50
CA ALA A 195 -4.90 14.51 -17.48
C ALA A 195 -3.99 14.23 -18.68
N LYS A 196 -3.47 15.30 -19.31
CA LYS A 196 -2.54 15.15 -20.45
C LYS A 196 -1.13 14.85 -19.97
N ASN A 197 -0.69 15.54 -18.91
CA ASN A 197 0.66 15.45 -18.37
C ASN A 197 0.60 15.29 -16.84
N PRO A 198 0.04 14.18 -16.32
CA PRO A 198 -0.04 13.97 -14.88
C PRO A 198 1.36 14.00 -14.24
N LEU A 199 1.53 14.87 -13.24
CA LEU A 199 2.73 15.04 -12.41
C LEU A 199 2.93 13.86 -11.45
N TYR A 200 1.95 12.96 -11.41
CA TYR A 200 1.94 11.77 -10.60
C TYR A 200 1.72 10.52 -11.47
N GLU A 201 1.99 9.37 -10.88
CA GLU A 201 1.71 8.05 -11.44
C GLU A 201 1.02 7.19 -10.39
N VAL A 202 -0.04 6.50 -10.78
CA VAL A 202 -0.68 5.47 -9.95
C VAL A 202 -0.10 4.13 -10.38
N VAL A 203 0.65 3.49 -9.48
CA VAL A 203 1.35 2.25 -9.78
C VAL A 203 0.65 1.08 -9.10
N LEU A 204 0.49 0.01 -9.88
CA LEU A 204 -0.05 -1.28 -9.49
C LEU A 204 1.03 -2.38 -9.63
N PRO A 205 0.85 -3.57 -9.03
CA PRO A 205 1.74 -4.72 -9.23
C PRO A 205 1.88 -5.10 -10.71
N SER A 206 3.11 -5.10 -11.23
CA SER A 206 3.39 -5.12 -12.68
C SER A 206 2.83 -6.30 -13.47
N LYS A 207 2.63 -7.46 -12.84
CA LYS A 207 2.18 -8.67 -13.54
C LYS A 207 0.66 -8.84 -13.56
N HIS A 208 -0.06 -8.15 -12.67
CA HIS A 208 -1.52 -8.27 -12.52
C HIS A 208 -2.03 -9.71 -12.61
N ILE A 209 -1.32 -10.70 -12.06
CA ILE A 209 -1.72 -12.11 -12.27
C ILE A 209 -2.99 -12.36 -11.46
N PRO A 210 -3.99 -13.07 -11.99
CA PRO A 210 -5.12 -13.53 -11.20
C PRO A 210 -4.66 -14.20 -9.91
N GLY A 211 -5.12 -13.69 -8.76
CA GLY A 211 -4.70 -14.18 -7.44
C GLY A 211 -3.49 -13.48 -6.83
N ASP A 212 -2.75 -12.63 -7.56
CA ASP A 212 -1.70 -11.79 -6.97
C ASP A 212 -2.33 -10.71 -6.09
N THR A 213 -1.72 -10.45 -4.94
CA THR A 213 -2.16 -9.43 -4.00
C THR A 213 -2.22 -8.05 -4.65
N PHE A 214 -3.36 -7.40 -4.48
CA PHE A 214 -3.57 -6.03 -4.87
C PHE A 214 -3.03 -5.06 -3.81
N PHE A 215 -2.27 -4.08 -4.29
CA PHE A 215 -1.94 -2.85 -3.60
C PHE A 215 -1.76 -1.77 -4.65
N PHE A 216 -1.71 -0.52 -4.24
CA PHE A 216 -1.29 0.56 -5.13
C PHE A 216 -0.45 1.58 -4.37
N TYR A 217 0.28 2.37 -5.13
CA TYR A 217 0.94 3.55 -4.60
C TYR A 217 0.93 4.68 -5.62
N VAL A 218 0.96 5.91 -5.14
CA VAL A 218 0.98 7.13 -5.96
C VAL A 218 2.37 7.74 -5.86
N VAL A 219 3.04 7.92 -7.00
CA VAL A 219 4.40 8.46 -7.09
C VAL A 219 4.36 9.85 -7.70
N ARG A 220 5.15 10.78 -7.14
CA ARG A 220 5.45 12.06 -7.78
C ARG A 220 6.53 11.84 -8.85
N LYS A 221 6.24 12.16 -10.12
CA LYS A 221 7.12 11.78 -11.25
C LYS A 221 8.46 12.49 -11.27
N ASP A 222 8.49 13.77 -10.91
CA ASP A 222 9.70 14.60 -10.96
C ASP A 222 10.78 14.15 -9.96
N THR A 223 10.38 13.69 -8.77
CA THR A 223 11.30 13.29 -7.69
C THR A 223 11.31 11.79 -7.41
N GLY A 224 10.36 11.03 -7.95
CA GLY A 224 10.15 9.62 -7.58
C GLY A 224 9.60 9.41 -6.17
N THR A 225 9.16 10.46 -5.47
CA THR A 225 8.67 10.34 -4.09
C THR A 225 7.30 9.66 -4.05
N ILE A 226 7.17 8.61 -3.23
CA ILE A 226 5.88 7.93 -3.00
C ILE A 226 5.03 8.76 -2.03
N LEU A 227 3.88 9.23 -2.50
CA LEU A 227 2.96 10.11 -1.77
C LEU A 227 1.88 9.35 -0.99
N PHE A 228 1.49 8.18 -1.49
CA PHE A 228 0.48 7.31 -0.90
C PHE A 228 0.87 5.87 -1.20
N ASP A 229 0.95 4.99 -0.19
CA ASP A 229 1.47 3.64 -0.36
C ASP A 229 0.71 2.61 0.49
N THR A 230 -0.10 1.78 -0.16
CA THR A 230 -0.91 0.76 0.53
C THR A 230 -0.20 -0.58 0.71
N ARG A 231 1.10 -0.69 0.41
CA ARG A 231 1.87 -1.94 0.60
C ARG A 231 1.99 -2.38 2.06
N ILE A 232 1.60 -1.52 3.00
CA ILE A 232 1.42 -1.87 4.42
C ILE A 232 0.22 -2.81 4.66
N GLY A 233 -0.74 -2.85 3.73
CA GLY A 233 -1.93 -3.68 3.81
C GLY A 233 -3.10 -3.06 4.57
N GLY A 234 -4.01 -3.92 5.02
CA GLY A 234 -5.20 -3.50 5.79
C GLY A 234 -6.32 -2.89 4.97
N LEU A 235 -6.41 -3.22 3.67
CA LEU A 235 -7.57 -2.87 2.84
C LEU A 235 -8.75 -3.78 3.22
N THR A 236 -9.77 -3.19 3.84
CA THR A 236 -11.00 -3.88 4.26
C THR A 236 -12.20 -3.16 3.67
N LEU A 237 -13.10 -3.88 3.00
CA LEU A 237 -14.32 -3.30 2.43
C LEU A 237 -15.52 -4.21 2.74
N THR A 238 -16.35 -3.78 3.68
CA THR A 238 -17.60 -4.44 4.08
C THR A 238 -18.76 -3.44 3.99
N LYS A 239 -19.99 -3.89 4.25
CA LYS A 239 -21.16 -2.99 4.25
C LYS A 239 -21.09 -1.84 5.25
N GLN A 240 -20.46 -2.03 6.41
CA GLN A 240 -20.45 -1.05 7.50
C GLN A 240 -19.05 -0.69 8.02
N PHE A 241 -17.99 -1.30 7.47
CA PHE A 241 -16.61 -1.01 7.82
C PHE A 241 -15.73 -0.97 6.56
N LEU A 242 -15.09 0.18 6.36
CA LEU A 242 -14.15 0.44 5.28
C LEU A 242 -12.83 0.89 5.90
N SER A 243 -11.72 0.27 5.51
CA SER A 243 -10.38 0.63 5.98
C SER A 243 -9.40 0.62 4.82
N ILE A 244 -8.54 1.64 4.80
CA ILE A 244 -7.38 1.73 3.93
C ILE A 244 -6.25 2.37 4.73
N SER A 245 -5.05 1.81 4.63
CA SER A 245 -3.86 2.33 5.28
C SER A 245 -2.81 2.73 4.26
N SER A 246 -2.03 3.75 4.60
CA SER A 246 -1.02 4.32 3.71
C SER A 246 0.20 4.76 4.51
N THR A 247 1.40 4.46 4.00
CA THR A 247 2.61 5.09 4.55
C THR A 247 2.77 6.51 4.01
N LEU A 248 3.41 7.37 4.80
CA LEU A 248 3.56 8.79 4.48
C LEU A 248 5.03 9.11 4.16
N PRO A 249 5.30 9.99 3.18
CA PRO A 249 6.67 10.39 2.82
C PRO A 249 7.36 11.26 3.88
N SER A 250 6.61 11.82 4.84
CA SER A 250 7.17 12.66 5.90
C SER A 250 6.31 12.66 7.16
N LYS A 251 6.85 13.21 8.25
CA LYS A 251 6.14 13.42 9.52
C LYS A 251 5.33 14.72 9.57
N ASN A 252 5.29 15.49 8.49
CA ASN A 252 4.64 16.79 8.45
C ASN A 252 3.19 16.62 7.94
N VAL A 253 2.28 16.28 8.85
CA VAL A 253 0.85 16.09 8.57
C VAL A 253 0.05 17.20 9.24
N TYR A 254 -0.95 17.74 8.53
CA TYR A 254 -1.79 18.86 8.96
C TYR A 254 -3.24 18.63 8.48
N GLY A 255 -4.22 19.28 9.10
CA GLY A 255 -5.65 19.11 8.77
C GLY A 255 -6.34 18.11 9.68
N LEU A 256 -7.35 17.38 9.17
CA LEU A 256 -8.28 16.51 9.93
C LEU A 256 -9.16 17.33 10.91
N GLY A 257 -10.47 17.16 10.91
CA GLY A 257 -11.34 17.95 11.80
C GLY A 257 -12.82 17.85 11.49
N GLU A 258 -13.69 18.42 12.34
CA GLU A 258 -13.40 19.35 13.46
C GLU A 258 -12.94 18.64 14.76
N ASN A 259 -11.73 18.93 15.23
CA ASN A 259 -11.14 18.38 16.46
C ASN A 259 -10.21 19.42 17.13
N ALA A 260 -10.10 19.40 18.46
CA ALA A 260 -9.13 20.23 19.18
C ALA A 260 -7.76 19.52 19.22
N HIS A 261 -6.80 19.99 18.43
CA HIS A 261 -5.44 19.46 18.40
C HIS A 261 -4.50 20.24 19.33
N ASP A 262 -3.60 19.54 20.02
CA ASP A 262 -2.58 20.15 20.89
C ASP A 262 -1.55 20.99 20.10
N SER A 263 -1.33 20.65 18.82
CA SER A 263 -0.43 21.35 17.91
C SER A 263 -0.93 21.33 16.48
N PHE A 264 -0.50 22.29 15.66
CA PHE A 264 -0.88 22.37 14.25
C PHE A 264 -0.33 21.21 13.41
N ARG A 265 0.94 20.85 13.63
CA ARG A 265 1.52 19.61 13.08
C ARG A 265 1.05 18.43 13.93
N HIS A 266 0.56 17.37 13.30
CA HIS A 266 0.11 16.16 13.99
C HIS A 266 1.25 15.40 14.68
N ASP A 267 0.93 14.86 15.86
CA ASP A 267 1.71 13.80 16.50
C ASP A 267 1.30 12.44 15.91
N LEU A 268 2.28 11.70 15.37
CA LEU A 268 2.07 10.41 14.72
C LEU A 268 2.21 9.22 15.70
N GLY A 269 2.35 9.49 17.00
CA GLY A 269 2.43 8.48 18.06
C GLY A 269 1.08 7.86 18.42
N GLY A 270 0.52 7.04 17.52
CA GLY A 270 -0.63 6.19 17.82
C GLY A 270 -1.91 6.95 18.21
N LYS A 271 -2.22 8.04 17.51
CA LYS A 271 -3.40 8.87 17.75
C LYS A 271 -4.58 8.45 16.86
N THR A 272 -5.79 8.54 17.41
CA THR A 272 -7.05 8.36 16.69
C THR A 272 -7.85 9.65 16.75
N TRP A 273 -8.33 10.12 15.61
CA TRP A 273 -9.13 11.34 15.47
C TRP A 273 -10.50 11.00 14.88
N PRO A 274 -11.56 10.84 15.69
CA PRO A 274 -12.88 10.55 15.17
C PRO A 274 -13.44 11.77 14.43
N ILE A 275 -14.23 11.51 13.38
CA ILE A 275 -14.93 12.55 12.62
C ILE A 275 -16.40 12.14 12.52
N PHE A 276 -17.22 12.77 13.36
CA PHE A 276 -18.67 12.66 13.32
C PHE A 276 -19.24 13.96 13.88
N ALA A 277 -20.06 14.65 13.09
CA ALA A 277 -20.61 15.95 13.49
C ALA A 277 -21.40 15.80 14.80
N ARG A 278 -20.97 16.51 15.84
CA ARG A 278 -21.51 16.40 17.20
C ARG A 278 -21.51 17.75 17.87
N ASP A 279 -22.62 18.08 18.53
CA ASP A 279 -22.70 19.23 19.41
C ASP A 279 -21.95 18.93 20.71
N GLN A 280 -20.69 19.36 20.77
CA GLN A 280 -19.80 19.19 21.91
C GLN A 280 -18.82 20.37 21.94
N GLY A 281 -18.68 21.03 23.09
CA GLY A 281 -17.73 22.14 23.23
C GLY A 281 -16.27 21.69 23.00
N PRO A 282 -15.40 22.57 22.48
CA PRO A 282 -13.98 22.26 22.29
C PRO A 282 -13.32 22.16 23.67
N LEU A 283 -13.19 20.95 24.18
CA LEU A 283 -12.52 20.69 25.45
C LEU A 283 -11.03 20.43 25.15
N PRO A 284 -10.08 21.23 25.71
CA PRO A 284 -8.66 20.97 25.54
C PRO A 284 -8.32 19.59 26.12
N GLY A 285 -7.71 18.73 25.31
CA GLY A 285 -7.28 17.41 25.75
C GLY A 285 -8.39 16.39 25.95
N VAL A 286 -9.62 16.61 25.44
CA VAL A 286 -10.56 15.50 25.29
C VAL A 286 -10.07 14.65 24.13
N ARG A 287 -9.23 13.67 24.49
CA ARG A 287 -9.24 12.38 23.82
C ARG A 287 -10.71 11.99 23.79
N VAL A 288 -11.30 11.93 22.61
CA VAL A 288 -12.56 11.23 22.46
C VAL A 288 -12.20 9.76 22.65
N SER A 289 -12.12 9.33 23.90
CA SER A 289 -12.57 8.01 24.29
C SER A 289 -14.04 8.00 23.92
N VAL A 290 -14.35 7.43 22.76
CA VAL A 290 -15.74 7.15 22.40
C VAL A 290 -16.30 6.31 23.56
N PRO A 291 -17.50 6.61 24.09
CA PRO A 291 -18.11 5.71 25.07
C PRO A 291 -18.16 4.33 24.42
N GLY A 292 -17.56 3.34 25.10
CA GLY A 292 -17.22 2.02 24.58
C GLY A 292 -18.26 1.41 23.65
#